data_AF-A0A512M478-F1
#
_entry.id   AF-A0A512M478-F1
#
_cell.length_a   1.000
_cell.length_b   1.000
_cell.length_c   1.000
_cell.angle_alpha   90.00
_cell.angle_beta   90.00
_cell.angle_gamma   90.00
#
_symmetry.space_group_name_H-M   'P 1'
#
loop_
_entity.id
_entity.type
_entity.pdbx_description
1 polymer ?
#
loop_
_entity_poly.entity_id
_entity_poly.type
_entity_poly.pdbx_seq_one_letter_code
_entity_poly.pdbx_strand_id
1 'polypeptide(L)'
;MTTEESSHQAAPQRLGLGKLLLISFALCSGSIIVDQTIRWSNPLEGFLAGSIFATIVTLSYGSILILPWSFVIWGLYEVFEWKRFRSQWILAPAIAVVLLILAGFFTSPPTARGSFKQFANAKIPADATSLKYHLWGGGYADYAINYYFECSSESVEKLIADMQMEHAGRITAEEMPYLRPIKKLPEGPDYRQWVGGYHYSLERRGWFFDILTDPTKTKVYVWISCI
;
A
#
# COMPACT_ATOMS: atom_id res chain seq x y z
N MET A 1 36.24 -52.99 26.03
CA MET A 1 34.77 -52.83 25.95
C MET A 1 34.49 -51.37 25.68
N THR A 2 34.34 -51.02 24.42
CA THR A 2 33.90 -49.69 23.96
C THR A 2 32.59 -49.94 23.23
N THR A 3 31.50 -49.56 23.88
CA THR A 3 30.14 -49.64 23.35
C THR A 3 29.98 -48.54 22.31
N GLU A 4 29.95 -48.91 21.04
CA GLU A 4 29.51 -48.01 19.96
C GLU A 4 28.01 -47.80 20.09
N GLU A 5 27.61 -46.66 20.68
CA GLU A 5 26.25 -46.16 20.56
C GLU A 5 26.02 -45.71 19.11
N SER A 6 25.46 -46.63 18.31
CA SER A 6 24.86 -46.34 17.01
C SER A 6 23.69 -45.37 17.19
N SER A 7 23.99 -44.07 17.13
CA SER A 7 22.96 -43.04 16.98
C SER A 7 22.37 -43.16 15.58
N HIS A 8 21.28 -43.93 15.45
CA HIS A 8 20.40 -43.85 14.29
C HIS A 8 19.77 -42.44 14.24
N GLN A 9 20.50 -41.47 13.69
CA GLN A 9 19.93 -40.19 13.32
C GLN A 9 18.91 -40.47 12.20
N ALA A 10 17.63 -40.39 12.56
CA ALA A 10 16.54 -40.43 11.60
C ALA A 10 16.81 -39.41 10.49
N ALA A 11 16.90 -39.88 9.25
CA ALA A 11 17.16 -39.00 8.11
C ALA A 11 16.07 -37.91 8.08
N PRO A 12 16.44 -36.62 7.97
CA PRO A 12 15.48 -35.53 8.03
C PRO A 12 14.42 -35.70 6.94
N GLN A 13 13.15 -35.75 7.36
CA GLN A 13 12.02 -35.96 6.48
C GLN A 13 11.94 -34.79 5.49
N ARG A 14 12.25 -35.06 4.21
CA ARG A 14 12.30 -34.01 3.17
C ARG A 14 10.88 -33.57 2.81
N LEU A 15 10.65 -32.25 2.82
CA LEU A 15 9.40 -31.68 2.31
C LEU A 15 9.31 -31.93 0.80
N GLY A 16 8.20 -32.51 0.35
CA GLY A 16 7.91 -32.69 -1.07
C GLY A 16 7.72 -31.35 -1.79
N LEU A 17 8.01 -31.32 -3.09
CA LEU A 17 7.93 -30.13 -3.95
C LEU A 17 6.57 -29.42 -3.84
N GLY A 18 5.46 -30.17 -3.86
CA GLY A 18 4.12 -29.60 -3.73
C GLY A 18 3.91 -28.84 -2.42
N LYS A 19 4.45 -29.35 -1.30
CA LYS A 19 4.39 -28.64 0.00
C LYS A 19 5.18 -27.34 -0.02
N LEU A 20 6.34 -27.33 -0.68
CA LEU A 20 7.19 -26.15 -0.78
C LEU A 20 6.59 -25.08 -1.68
N LEU A 21 5.97 -25.48 -2.80
CA LEU A 21 5.21 -24.55 -3.64
C LEU A 21 4.04 -23.95 -2.86
N LEU A 22 3.28 -24.78 -2.13
CA LEU A 22 2.20 -24.30 -1.28
C LEU A 22 2.69 -23.29 -0.23
N ILE A 23 3.80 -23.57 0.44
CA ILE A 23 4.43 -22.65 1.40
C ILE A 23 4.87 -21.35 0.70
N SER A 24 5.49 -21.44 -0.48
CA SER A 24 5.92 -20.28 -1.26
C SER A 24 4.74 -19.38 -1.62
N PHE A 25 3.64 -19.98 -2.08
CA PHE A 25 2.41 -19.25 -2.38
C PHE A 25 1.82 -18.62 -1.12
N ALA A 26 1.67 -19.39 -0.04
CA ALA A 26 1.13 -18.89 1.22
C ALA A 26 1.96 -17.73 1.80
N LEU A 27 3.29 -17.80 1.72
CA LEU A 27 4.18 -16.73 2.16
C LEU A 27 4.00 -15.46 1.31
N CYS A 28 3.99 -15.61 -0.01
CA CYS A 28 3.80 -14.49 -0.93
C CYS A 28 2.43 -13.83 -0.73
N SER A 29 1.34 -14.59 -0.88
CA SER A 29 -0.03 -14.08 -0.73
C SER A 29 -0.28 -13.54 0.67
N GLY A 30 0.16 -14.26 1.70
CA GLY A 30 -0.01 -13.85 3.10
C GLY A 30 0.69 -12.53 3.40
N SER A 31 1.92 -12.34 2.92
CA SER A 31 2.66 -11.09 3.12
C SER A 31 1.97 -9.89 2.46
N ILE A 32 1.42 -10.07 1.25
CA ILE A 32 0.66 -9.04 0.54
C ILE A 32 -0.63 -8.70 1.30
N ILE A 33 -1.37 -9.71 1.77
CA ILE A 33 -2.59 -9.50 2.54
C ILE A 33 -2.29 -8.74 3.82
N VAL A 34 -1.24 -9.12 4.55
CA VAL A 34 -0.83 -8.45 5.78
C VAL A 34 -0.41 -7.00 5.50
N ASP A 35 0.38 -6.75 4.45
CA ASP A 35 0.77 -5.40 4.05
C ASP A 35 -0.44 -4.50 3.78
N GLN A 36 -1.39 -4.97 2.97
CA GLN A 36 -2.60 -4.21 2.66
C GLN A 36 -3.49 -4.03 3.90
N THR A 37 -3.62 -5.05 4.75
CA THR A 37 -4.37 -4.95 6.00
C THR A 37 -3.82 -3.84 6.92
N ILE A 38 -2.49 -3.70 6.98
CA ILE A 38 -1.81 -2.71 7.83
C ILE A 38 -1.88 -1.29 7.24
N ARG A 39 -1.79 -1.15 5.91
CA ARG A 39 -1.75 0.17 5.25
C ARG A 39 -3.09 0.88 5.20
N TRP A 40 -4.17 0.13 5.26
CA TRP A 40 -5.53 0.65 5.14
C TRP A 40 -6.04 1.25 6.44
N SER A 41 -6.85 2.31 6.32
CA SER A 41 -7.53 2.91 7.49
C SER A 41 -8.57 1.98 8.11
N ASN A 42 -9.18 1.11 7.29
CA ASN A 42 -10.07 0.03 7.74
C ASN A 42 -9.40 -1.32 7.47
N PRO A 43 -8.97 -2.06 8.51
CA PRO A 43 -8.29 -3.35 8.33
C PRO A 43 -9.11 -4.38 7.56
N LEU A 44 -10.44 -4.37 7.69
CA LEU A 44 -11.31 -5.32 6.98
C LEU A 44 -11.30 -5.05 5.47
N GLU A 45 -11.40 -3.77 5.07
CA GLU A 45 -11.31 -3.38 3.67
C GLU A 45 -9.90 -3.65 3.12
N GLY A 46 -8.86 -3.38 3.90
CA GLY A 46 -7.48 -3.72 3.55
C GLY A 46 -7.23 -5.21 3.39
N PHE A 47 -7.84 -6.05 4.24
CA PHE A 47 -7.79 -7.51 4.10
C PHE A 47 -8.49 -7.98 2.82
N LEU A 48 -9.66 -7.44 2.50
CA LEU A 48 -10.41 -7.78 1.29
C LEU A 48 -9.63 -7.34 0.04
N ALA A 49 -9.18 -6.08 -0.01
CA ALA A 49 -8.36 -5.56 -1.10
C ALA A 49 -7.05 -6.34 -1.25
N GLY A 50 -6.40 -6.66 -0.13
CA GLY A 50 -5.19 -7.49 -0.08
C GLY A 50 -5.42 -8.90 -0.59
N SER A 51 -6.56 -9.52 -0.28
CA SER A 51 -6.91 -10.87 -0.76
C SER A 51 -7.14 -10.89 -2.27
N ILE A 52 -7.84 -9.88 -2.79
CA ILE A 52 -8.03 -9.70 -4.23
C ILE A 52 -6.69 -9.49 -4.92
N PHE A 53 -5.89 -8.53 -4.44
CA PHE A 53 -4.59 -8.22 -5.02
C PHE A 53 -3.62 -9.40 -4.93
N ALA A 54 -3.59 -10.09 -3.79
CA ALA A 54 -2.81 -11.32 -3.63
C ALA A 54 -3.24 -12.39 -4.62
N THR A 55 -4.53 -12.54 -4.94
CA THR A 55 -5.00 -13.50 -5.95
C THR A 55 -4.47 -13.15 -7.33
N ILE A 56 -4.58 -11.88 -7.75
CA ILE A 56 -4.06 -11.40 -9.03
C ILE A 56 -2.55 -11.59 -9.11
N VAL A 57 -1.83 -11.06 -8.13
CA VAL A 57 -0.37 -11.15 -8.09
C VAL A 57 0.05 -12.60 -8.03
N THR A 58 -0.58 -13.45 -7.22
CA THR A 58 -0.22 -14.87 -7.13
C THR A 58 -0.43 -15.60 -8.45
N LEU A 59 -1.51 -15.30 -9.18
CA LEU A 59 -1.74 -15.87 -10.50
C LEU A 59 -0.71 -15.36 -11.52
N SER A 60 -0.46 -14.05 -11.58
CA SER A 60 0.48 -13.45 -12.54
C SER A 60 1.95 -13.74 -12.18
N TYR A 61 2.37 -13.39 -10.98
CA TYR A 61 3.72 -13.58 -10.42
C TYR A 61 4.04 -15.07 -10.25
N GLY A 62 3.08 -15.88 -9.81
CA GLY A 62 3.25 -17.33 -9.72
C GLY A 62 3.56 -17.96 -11.08
N SER A 63 2.85 -17.53 -12.11
CA SER A 63 3.03 -18.04 -13.48
C SER A 63 4.31 -17.54 -14.13
N ILE A 64 4.73 -16.30 -13.87
CA ILE A 64 5.86 -15.66 -14.56
C ILE A 64 7.19 -15.85 -13.82
N LEU A 65 7.19 -15.93 -12.49
CA LEU A 65 8.43 -15.96 -11.70
C LEU A 65 8.58 -17.26 -10.91
N ILE A 66 7.56 -17.71 -10.19
CA ILE A 66 7.70 -18.92 -9.36
C ILE A 66 7.82 -20.17 -10.22
N LEU A 67 6.98 -20.33 -11.25
CA LEU A 67 7.06 -21.49 -12.14
C LEU A 67 8.38 -21.54 -12.93
N PRO A 68 8.81 -20.49 -13.67
CA PRO A 68 10.09 -20.52 -14.38
C PRO A 68 11.29 -20.69 -13.45
N TRP A 69 11.29 -20.04 -12.28
CA TRP A 69 12.34 -20.23 -11.28
C TRP A 69 12.39 -21.68 -10.79
N SER A 70 11.24 -22.30 -10.55
CA SER A 70 11.17 -23.71 -10.15
C SER A 70 11.72 -24.64 -11.23
N PHE A 71 11.48 -24.35 -12.52
CA PHE A 71 12.06 -25.09 -13.64
C PHE A 71 13.58 -24.89 -13.77
N VAL A 72 14.07 -23.66 -13.62
CA VAL A 72 15.52 -23.37 -13.62
C VAL A 72 16.21 -24.15 -12.51
N ILE A 73 15.66 -24.07 -11.31
CA ILE A 73 16.17 -24.77 -10.14
C ILE A 73 16.12 -26.30 -10.36
N TRP A 74 15.03 -26.83 -10.91
CA TRP A 74 14.93 -28.23 -11.29
C TRP A 74 15.98 -28.67 -12.33
N GLY A 75 16.17 -27.88 -13.40
CA GLY A 75 17.18 -28.16 -14.43
C GLY A 75 18.60 -28.08 -13.91
N LEU A 76 18.91 -27.10 -13.05
CA LEU A 76 20.20 -27.00 -12.37
C LEU A 76 20.48 -28.25 -11.51
N TYR A 77 19.45 -28.87 -10.95
CA TYR A 77 19.59 -30.11 -10.19
C TYR A 77 19.87 -31.33 -11.06
N GLU A 78 19.13 -31.51 -12.15
CA GLU A 78 19.33 -32.65 -13.06
C GLU A 78 20.70 -32.59 -13.73
N VAL A 79 21.13 -31.41 -14.17
CA VAL A 79 22.34 -31.27 -14.99
C VAL A 79 23.63 -31.16 -14.17
N PHE A 80 23.61 -30.46 -13.03
CA PHE A 80 24.83 -30.15 -12.27
C PHE A 80 24.94 -30.92 -10.95
N GLU A 81 24.06 -31.90 -10.70
CA GLU A 81 24.01 -32.68 -9.46
C GLU A 81 24.08 -31.84 -8.18
N TRP A 82 23.47 -30.65 -8.20
CA TRP A 82 23.56 -29.71 -7.09
C TRP A 82 22.71 -30.20 -5.90
N LYS A 83 23.27 -31.12 -5.10
CA LYS A 83 22.56 -31.86 -4.04
C LYS A 83 22.34 -31.07 -2.75
N ARG A 84 23.01 -29.92 -2.59
CA ARG A 84 22.95 -29.09 -1.36
C ARG A 84 21.84 -28.04 -1.50
N PHE A 85 20.90 -28.02 -0.55
CA PHE A 85 19.75 -27.08 -0.47
C PHE A 85 18.63 -27.26 -1.52
N ARG A 86 18.52 -28.48 -2.07
CA ARG A 86 17.65 -28.93 -3.19
C ARG A 86 16.21 -28.39 -3.24
N SER A 87 15.62 -27.99 -2.13
CA SER A 87 14.19 -27.72 -2.06
C SER A 87 13.85 -26.38 -1.40
N GLN A 88 14.84 -25.75 -0.74
CA GLN A 88 14.65 -24.47 -0.05
C GLN A 88 14.74 -23.28 -1.01
N TRP A 89 15.53 -23.40 -2.09
CA TRP A 89 15.66 -22.34 -3.11
C TRP A 89 14.36 -22.05 -3.89
N ILE A 90 13.40 -22.96 -3.86
CA ILE A 90 12.04 -22.72 -4.40
C ILE A 90 11.34 -21.60 -3.64
N LEU A 91 11.67 -21.41 -2.35
CA LEU A 91 11.11 -20.35 -1.52
C LEU A 91 11.75 -18.98 -1.78
N ALA A 92 12.87 -18.91 -2.51
CA ALA A 92 13.64 -17.69 -2.66
C ALA A 92 12.81 -16.52 -3.25
N PRO A 93 11.98 -16.70 -4.30
CA PRO A 93 11.13 -15.63 -4.80
C PRO A 93 10.11 -15.13 -3.76
N ALA A 94 9.53 -16.03 -2.96
CA ALA A 94 8.60 -15.63 -1.90
C ALA A 94 9.29 -14.88 -0.76
N ILE A 95 10.48 -15.35 -0.35
CA ILE A 95 11.31 -14.65 0.64
C ILE A 95 11.68 -13.25 0.12
N ALA A 96 12.05 -13.13 -1.16
CA ALA A 96 12.35 -11.84 -1.76
C ALA A 96 11.15 -10.88 -1.70
N VAL A 97 9.94 -11.36 -2.00
CA VAL A 97 8.70 -10.56 -1.86
C VAL A 97 8.49 -10.10 -0.42
N VAL A 98 8.64 -11.00 0.56
CA VAL A 98 8.53 -10.65 1.99
C VAL A 98 9.56 -9.57 2.37
N LEU A 99 10.81 -9.73 1.95
CA LEU A 99 11.87 -8.74 2.22
C LEU A 99 11.58 -7.39 1.55
N LEU A 100 11.04 -7.37 0.33
CA LEU A 100 10.64 -6.14 -0.35
C LEU A 100 9.49 -5.43 0.37
N ILE A 101 8.50 -6.18 0.86
CA ILE A 101 7.40 -5.62 1.67
C ILE A 101 7.95 -5.04 2.98
N LEU A 102 8.82 -5.77 3.66
CA LEU A 102 9.47 -5.29 4.89
C LEU A 102 10.30 -4.02 4.63
N ALA A 103 11.08 -3.99 3.55
CA ALA A 103 11.80 -2.79 3.12
C ALA A 103 10.84 -1.61 2.82
N GLY A 104 9.68 -1.92 2.22
CA GLY A 104 8.60 -0.99 1.94
C GLY A 104 8.00 -0.33 3.19
N PHE A 105 8.03 -0.96 4.36
CA PHE A 105 7.61 -0.33 5.61
C PHE A 105 8.59 0.72 6.11
N PHE A 106 9.88 0.60 5.77
CA PHE A 106 10.89 1.60 6.13
C PHE A 106 10.88 2.79 5.17
N THR A 107 10.69 2.55 3.88
CA THR A 107 10.68 3.61 2.85
C THR A 107 9.33 4.33 2.76
N SER A 108 8.24 3.61 2.96
CA SER A 108 6.86 4.11 2.95
C SER A 108 6.10 3.62 4.19
N PRO A 109 6.34 4.24 5.37
CA PRO A 109 5.70 3.84 6.62
C PRO A 109 4.17 3.86 6.49
N PRO A 110 3.45 2.87 7.06
CA PRO A 110 2.01 2.74 6.97
C PRO A 110 1.34 3.70 7.95
N THR A 111 1.60 4.99 7.77
CA THR A 111 1.11 6.08 8.61
C THR A 111 0.50 7.14 7.71
N ALA A 112 -0.47 7.91 8.21
CA ALA A 112 -1.10 9.01 7.47
C ALA A 112 -0.06 9.95 6.82
N ARG A 113 0.97 10.36 7.59
CA ARG A 113 2.03 11.25 7.10
C ARG A 113 2.94 10.57 6.06
N GLY A 114 3.24 9.29 6.25
CA GLY A 114 4.04 8.49 5.30
C GLY A 114 3.32 8.34 3.97
N SER A 115 2.06 7.92 4.00
CA SER A 115 1.20 7.80 2.81
C SER A 115 1.02 9.14 2.12
N PHE A 116 0.72 10.21 2.86
CA PHE A 116 0.57 11.54 2.26
C PHE A 116 1.85 11.96 1.52
N LYS A 117 3.03 11.77 2.14
CA LYS A 117 4.31 12.08 1.51
C LYS A 117 4.55 11.26 0.25
N GLN A 118 4.21 9.98 0.27
CA GLN A 118 4.37 9.10 -0.88
C GLN A 118 3.51 9.55 -2.07
N PHE A 119 2.24 9.90 -1.84
CA PHE A 119 1.30 10.21 -2.93
C PHE A 119 1.32 11.67 -3.35
N ALA A 120 1.33 12.61 -2.39
CA ALA A 120 1.32 14.05 -2.67
C ALA A 120 2.70 14.59 -3.06
N ASN A 121 3.78 13.85 -2.80
CA ASN A 121 5.16 14.35 -2.85
C ASN A 121 5.39 15.63 -1.99
N ALA A 122 4.56 15.81 -0.95
CA ALA A 122 4.59 16.93 -0.03
C ALA A 122 4.43 16.42 1.41
N LYS A 123 4.73 17.25 2.41
CA LYS A 123 4.57 16.86 3.82
C LYS A 123 3.30 17.48 4.39
N ILE A 124 2.54 16.70 5.16
CA ILE A 124 1.49 17.27 6.02
C ILE A 124 2.15 18.30 6.94
N PRO A 125 1.58 19.50 7.11
CA PRO A 125 2.12 20.54 7.98
C PRO A 125 2.49 20.03 9.39
N ALA A 126 3.54 20.61 9.97
CA ALA A 126 4.04 20.19 11.28
C ALA A 126 3.06 20.57 12.41
N ASP A 127 2.35 21.69 12.24
CA ASP A 127 1.30 22.21 13.12
C ASP A 127 -0.08 21.58 12.87
N ALA A 128 -0.16 20.58 11.99
CA ALA A 128 -1.42 19.90 11.70
C ALA A 128 -1.97 19.17 12.93
N THR A 129 -3.19 19.53 13.30
CA THR A 129 -4.01 18.90 14.35
C THR A 129 -5.21 18.21 13.72
N SER A 130 -5.93 17.39 14.52
CA SER A 130 -7.12 16.67 14.05
C SER A 130 -6.90 15.85 12.78
N LEU A 131 -5.68 15.32 12.59
CA LEU A 131 -5.32 14.57 11.38
C LEU A 131 -6.15 13.28 11.29
N LYS A 132 -7.00 13.22 10.28
CA LYS A 132 -7.79 12.04 9.92
C LYS A 132 -7.45 11.68 8.49
N TYR A 133 -7.45 10.38 8.19
CA TYR A 133 -7.33 9.91 6.82
C TYR A 133 -8.17 8.67 6.61
N HIS A 134 -8.61 8.48 5.38
CA HIS A 134 -9.30 7.27 4.98
C HIS A 134 -8.91 6.89 3.56
N LEU A 135 -8.63 5.61 3.39
CA LEU A 135 -8.24 5.01 2.14
C LEU A 135 -9.45 4.29 1.54
N TRP A 136 -9.74 4.52 0.27
CA TRP A 136 -10.83 3.93 -0.48
C TRP A 136 -10.30 3.24 -1.75
N GLY A 137 -11.02 2.22 -2.24
CA GLY A 137 -10.78 1.63 -3.56
C GLY A 137 -9.84 0.42 -3.55
N GLY A 138 -8.86 0.37 -4.46
CA GLY A 138 -7.85 -0.71 -4.48
C GLY A 138 -8.35 -2.07 -4.99
N GLY A 139 -7.40 -2.98 -5.24
CA GLY A 139 -7.63 -4.29 -5.86
C GLY A 139 -7.95 -4.20 -7.36
N TYR A 140 -9.13 -3.68 -7.69
CA TYR A 140 -9.64 -3.47 -9.06
C TYR A 140 -10.34 -2.10 -9.25
N ALA A 141 -10.52 -1.31 -8.19
CA ALA A 141 -11.17 0.00 -8.24
C ALA A 141 -10.16 1.14 -8.08
N ASP A 142 -10.52 2.31 -8.64
CA ASP A 142 -9.80 3.58 -8.50
C ASP A 142 -9.34 3.80 -7.06
N TYR A 143 -8.04 3.97 -6.89
CA TYR A 143 -7.43 4.17 -5.59
C TYR A 143 -7.65 5.62 -5.17
N ALA A 144 -8.22 5.85 -3.99
CA ALA A 144 -8.45 7.19 -3.47
C ALA A 144 -8.08 7.30 -1.99
N ILE A 145 -7.53 8.44 -1.60
CA ILE A 145 -7.18 8.75 -0.21
C ILE A 145 -7.69 10.14 0.15
N ASN A 146 -8.34 10.21 1.30
CA ASN A 146 -8.87 11.44 1.84
C ASN A 146 -8.11 11.77 3.10
N TYR A 147 -7.78 13.04 3.26
CA TYR A 147 -7.20 13.59 4.47
C TYR A 147 -8.06 14.74 4.96
N TYR A 148 -8.15 14.87 6.28
CA TYR A 148 -8.61 16.07 6.95
C TYR A 148 -7.61 16.45 8.02
N PHE A 149 -7.31 17.75 8.14
CA PHE A 149 -6.54 18.29 9.25
C PHE A 149 -6.82 19.78 9.41
N GLU A 150 -6.42 20.29 10.58
CA GLU A 150 -6.48 21.72 10.90
C GLU A 150 -5.05 22.24 11.10
N CYS A 151 -4.70 23.35 10.45
CA CYS A 151 -3.38 23.99 10.62
C CYS A 151 -3.49 25.51 10.39
N SER A 152 -2.37 26.21 10.55
CA SER A 152 -2.31 27.65 10.23
C SER A 152 -2.50 27.90 8.73
N SER A 153 -3.07 29.06 8.40
CA SER A 153 -3.22 29.49 6.99
C SER A 153 -1.88 29.57 6.26
N GLU A 154 -0.80 29.96 6.94
CA GLU A 154 0.55 29.96 6.37
C GLU A 154 1.00 28.55 5.96
N SER A 155 0.77 27.56 6.83
CA SER A 155 1.06 26.16 6.54
C SER A 155 0.23 25.62 5.36
N VAL A 156 -1.01 26.09 5.20
CA VAL A 156 -1.86 25.73 4.06
C VAL A 156 -1.30 26.27 2.75
N GLU A 157 -0.91 27.55 2.71
CA GLU A 157 -0.29 28.16 1.52
C GLU A 157 1.01 27.46 1.14
N LYS A 158 1.84 27.14 2.15
CA LYS A 158 3.07 26.38 1.93
C LYS A 158 2.78 25.00 1.36
N LEU A 159 1.76 24.30 1.87
CA LEU A 159 1.37 22.99 1.36
C LEU A 159 0.91 23.07 -0.10
N ILE A 160 0.07 24.05 -0.44
CA ILE A 160 -0.42 24.30 -1.80
C ILE A 160 0.76 24.53 -2.76
N ALA A 161 1.74 25.34 -2.33
CA ALA A 161 2.96 25.62 -3.10
C ALA A 161 3.85 24.37 -3.26
N ASP A 162 4.09 23.62 -2.18
CA ASP A 162 4.87 22.37 -2.19
C ASP A 162 4.23 21.32 -3.11
N MET A 163 2.90 21.24 -3.13
CA MET A 163 2.14 20.35 -4.01
C MET A 163 1.98 20.89 -5.44
N GLN A 164 2.38 22.15 -5.71
CA GLN A 164 2.23 22.83 -7.00
C GLN A 164 0.76 22.88 -7.47
N MET A 165 -0.16 23.13 -6.54
CA MET A 165 -1.60 23.11 -6.83
C MET A 165 -2.04 24.41 -7.48
N GLU A 166 -2.97 24.31 -8.43
CA GLU A 166 -3.56 25.48 -9.10
C GLU A 166 -4.85 25.91 -8.37
N HIS A 167 -5.07 27.22 -8.26
CA HIS A 167 -6.27 27.76 -7.66
C HIS A 167 -7.46 27.60 -8.63
N ALA A 168 -8.32 26.62 -8.36
CA ALA A 168 -9.47 26.29 -9.19
C ALA A 168 -10.64 27.26 -9.00
N GLY A 169 -10.73 27.93 -7.84
CA GLY A 169 -11.78 28.90 -7.58
C GLY A 169 -12.13 29.03 -6.11
N ARG A 170 -13.11 29.90 -5.82
CA ARG A 170 -13.79 29.91 -4.53
C ARG A 170 -14.97 28.95 -4.59
N ILE A 171 -15.20 28.24 -3.50
CA ILE A 171 -16.31 27.29 -3.39
C ILE A 171 -17.62 28.06 -3.27
N THR A 172 -18.48 27.96 -4.27
CA THR A 172 -19.86 28.47 -4.20
C THR A 172 -20.83 27.38 -3.73
N ALA A 173 -22.01 27.79 -3.27
CA ALA A 173 -23.07 26.83 -2.89
C ALA A 173 -23.55 25.99 -4.09
N GLU A 174 -23.46 26.55 -5.31
CA GLU A 174 -23.85 25.89 -6.56
C GLU A 174 -22.83 24.85 -7.00
N GLU A 175 -21.53 25.09 -6.82
CA GLU A 175 -20.45 24.17 -7.21
C GLU A 175 -20.27 23.01 -6.22
N MET A 176 -20.69 23.18 -4.97
CA MET A 176 -20.46 22.22 -3.89
C MET A 176 -20.89 20.78 -4.19
N PRO A 177 -22.04 20.53 -4.85
CA PRO A 177 -22.45 19.19 -5.24
C PRO A 177 -21.63 18.58 -6.38
N TYR A 178 -20.92 19.42 -7.17
CA TYR A 178 -20.17 19.03 -8.37
C TYR A 178 -18.67 18.90 -8.14
N LEU A 179 -18.16 19.38 -6.99
CA LEU A 179 -16.79 19.06 -6.58
C LEU A 179 -16.61 17.54 -6.63
N ARG A 180 -15.52 17.08 -7.26
CA ARG A 180 -15.20 15.65 -7.37
C ARG A 180 -15.47 15.00 -6.02
N PRO A 181 -16.11 13.83 -5.98
CA PRO A 181 -16.78 13.33 -4.79
C PRO A 181 -15.79 13.11 -3.66
N ILE A 182 -15.52 14.17 -2.89
CA ILE A 182 -14.75 14.09 -1.67
C ILE A 182 -15.66 13.38 -0.69
N LYS A 183 -15.52 12.05 -0.59
CA LYS A 183 -16.24 11.29 0.43
C LYS A 183 -15.92 11.90 1.78
N LYS A 184 -16.97 12.40 2.43
CA LYS A 184 -16.89 12.90 3.80
C LYS A 184 -16.25 11.81 4.65
N LEU A 185 -15.22 12.17 5.39
CA LEU A 185 -14.62 11.26 6.37
C LEU A 185 -15.68 10.97 7.45
N PRO A 186 -15.87 9.71 7.88
CA PRO A 186 -16.91 9.34 8.86
C PRO A 186 -16.93 10.22 10.12
N GLU A 187 -15.78 10.75 10.52
CA GLU A 187 -15.62 11.61 11.69
C GLU A 187 -15.09 13.01 11.37
N GLY A 188 -15.04 13.41 10.10
CA GLY A 188 -14.57 14.73 9.69
C GLY A 188 -15.70 15.77 9.71
N PRO A 189 -15.38 17.08 9.76
CA PRO A 189 -16.39 18.10 9.60
C PRO A 189 -17.03 18.00 8.23
N ASP A 190 -18.27 18.46 8.12
CA ASP A 190 -18.94 18.49 6.83
C ASP A 190 -18.36 19.60 5.96
N TYR A 191 -17.52 19.24 4.99
CA TYR A 191 -16.91 20.21 4.09
C TYR A 191 -17.97 20.98 3.32
N ARG A 192 -19.17 20.42 3.09
CA ARG A 192 -20.32 21.04 2.39
C ARG A 192 -20.74 22.38 2.99
N GLN A 193 -20.35 22.66 4.22
CA GLN A 193 -20.62 23.91 4.92
C GLN A 193 -19.58 25.02 4.63
N TRP A 194 -18.50 24.71 3.91
CA TRP A 194 -17.37 25.63 3.65
C TRP A 194 -17.61 26.54 2.44
N VAL A 195 -18.85 27.02 2.28
CA VAL A 195 -19.19 28.01 1.25
C VAL A 195 -18.34 29.28 1.46
N GLY A 196 -17.75 29.78 0.37
CA GLY A 196 -16.78 30.88 0.39
C GLY A 196 -15.33 30.44 0.66
N GLY A 197 -15.11 29.14 0.87
CA GLY A 197 -13.77 28.52 0.95
C GLY A 197 -13.04 28.51 -0.39
N TYR A 198 -11.91 27.82 -0.43
CA TYR A 198 -11.06 27.74 -1.63
C TYR A 198 -10.88 26.31 -2.10
N HIS A 199 -10.93 26.12 -3.41
CA HIS A 199 -10.64 24.86 -4.09
C HIS A 199 -9.35 24.99 -4.89
N TYR A 200 -8.45 24.04 -4.71
CA TYR A 200 -7.24 23.88 -5.49
C TYR A 200 -7.24 22.50 -6.13
N SER A 201 -6.83 22.40 -7.39
CA SER A 201 -6.79 21.13 -8.12
C SER A 201 -5.46 20.99 -8.86
N LEU A 202 -5.03 19.75 -9.04
CA LEU A 202 -3.89 19.39 -9.88
C LEU A 202 -4.15 18.01 -10.48
N GLU A 203 -3.90 17.88 -11.78
CA GLU A 203 -3.88 16.58 -12.45
C GLU A 203 -2.45 16.29 -12.93
N ARG A 204 -1.92 15.12 -12.55
CA ARG A 204 -0.55 14.73 -12.89
C ARG A 204 -0.44 13.23 -13.12
N ARG A 205 -0.16 12.83 -14.36
CA ARG A 205 0.12 11.43 -14.74
C ARG A 205 -0.99 10.45 -14.33
N GLY A 206 -2.25 10.81 -14.57
CA GLY A 206 -3.42 9.99 -14.20
C GLY A 206 -3.80 10.06 -12.71
N TRP A 207 -3.08 10.87 -11.91
CA TRP A 207 -3.47 11.19 -10.55
C TRP A 207 -4.16 12.54 -10.47
N PHE A 208 -5.17 12.62 -9.64
CA PHE A 208 -5.98 13.80 -9.35
C PHE A 208 -5.78 14.18 -7.89
N PHE A 209 -5.44 15.45 -7.66
CA PHE A 209 -5.23 16.02 -6.34
C PHE A 209 -6.21 17.18 -6.19
N ASP A 210 -7.01 17.17 -5.15
CA ASP A 210 -7.92 18.25 -4.81
C ASP A 210 -7.69 18.67 -3.36
N ILE A 211 -7.58 19.97 -3.12
CA ILE A 211 -7.55 20.57 -1.78
C ILE A 211 -8.75 21.48 -1.65
N LEU A 212 -9.58 21.24 -0.63
CA LEU A 212 -10.61 22.16 -0.19
C LEU A 212 -10.18 22.78 1.13
N THR A 213 -10.42 24.07 1.26
CA THR A 213 -10.19 24.80 2.51
C THR A 213 -11.44 25.57 2.90
N ASP A 214 -11.62 25.78 4.20
CA ASP A 214 -12.63 26.71 4.69
C ASP A 214 -12.25 28.17 4.36
N PRO A 215 -13.15 29.15 4.53
CA PRO A 215 -12.86 30.56 4.22
C PRO A 215 -11.65 31.14 4.98
N THR A 216 -11.31 30.58 6.15
CA THR A 216 -10.16 31.02 6.95
C THR A 216 -8.85 30.33 6.57
N LYS A 217 -8.89 29.34 5.67
CA LYS A 217 -7.75 28.47 5.30
C LYS A 217 -7.09 27.81 6.52
N THR A 218 -7.88 27.39 7.49
CA THR A 218 -7.38 26.67 8.67
C THR A 218 -7.83 25.22 8.72
N LYS A 219 -8.92 24.88 8.03
CA LYS A 219 -9.43 23.52 7.89
C LYS A 219 -9.22 23.06 6.47
N VAL A 220 -8.63 21.87 6.31
CA VAL A 220 -8.20 21.37 5.00
C VAL A 220 -8.76 19.97 4.78
N TYR A 221 -9.39 19.77 3.63
CA TYR A 221 -9.61 18.45 3.05
C TYR A 221 -8.67 18.27 1.87
N VAL A 222 -7.99 17.13 1.83
CA VAL A 222 -7.20 16.72 0.65
C VAL A 222 -7.77 15.42 0.13
N TRP A 223 -8.04 15.38 -1.17
CA TRP A 223 -8.43 14.18 -1.89
C TRP A 223 -7.35 13.86 -2.92
N ILE A 224 -6.89 12.62 -2.92
CA ILE A 224 -5.91 12.12 -3.88
C ILE A 224 -6.48 10.86 -4.51
N SER A 225 -6.63 10.81 -5.83
CA SER A 225 -7.12 9.59 -6.51
C SER A 225 -6.42 9.32 -7.82
N CYS A 226 -6.46 8.07 -8.30
CA CYS A 226 -6.08 7.69 -9.66
C CYS A 226 -7.20 6.91 -10.36
N ILE A 227 -7.27 7.05 -11.67
CA ILE A 227 -8.12 6.24 -12.58
C ILE A 227 -7.21 5.30 -13.37
#